data_AF-A0A1C2GQ61-F1
#
_entry.id   AF-A0A1C2GQ61-F1
#
_cell.length_a   1.000
_cell.length_b   1.000
_cell.length_c   1.000
_cell.angle_alpha   90.00
_cell.angle_beta   90.00
_cell.angle_gamma   90.00
#
_symmetry.space_group_name_H-M   'P 1'
#
loop_
_entity.id
_entity.type
_entity.pdbx_description
1 polymer ?
#
loop_
_entity_poly.entity_id
_entity_poly.type
_entity_poly.pdbx_seq_one_letter_code
_entity_poly.pdbx_strand_id
1 'polypeptide(L)'
;MLAPDALADIKLKLQTYQTAYCGLKHERVVELASPGGASFAKRYGFCDRLTRKYRLGCAHTTANEEFCRLVLSLGEQMPGIQAIAEDLDELFSYVYITDIAKGSLEKQLAFALAANNEQFITEARAAIAQVIAAHNQLIKNIEELRLQLMAALMPG
;
A
#
# COMPACT_ATOMS: atom_id res chain seq x y z
N MET A 1 -16.94 25.94 4.05
CA MET A 1 -16.05 26.63 3.07
C MET A 1 -14.72 26.95 3.73
N LEU A 2 -13.58 26.45 3.22
CA LEU A 2 -12.26 26.72 3.81
C LEU A 2 -11.77 28.13 3.44
N ALA A 3 -10.95 28.73 4.30
CA ALA A 3 -10.23 29.96 3.97
C ALA A 3 -9.26 29.73 2.78
N PRO A 4 -9.01 30.74 1.92
CA PRO A 4 -8.13 30.60 0.75
C PRO A 4 -6.74 30.05 1.09
N ASP A 5 -6.13 30.52 2.18
CA ASP A 5 -4.80 30.07 2.62
C ASP A 5 -4.82 28.59 3.06
N ALA A 6 -5.90 28.16 3.72
CA ALA A 6 -6.06 26.77 4.13
C ALA A 6 -6.22 25.82 2.91
N LEU A 7 -6.90 26.28 1.86
CA LEU A 7 -7.03 25.52 0.61
C LEU A 7 -5.67 25.38 -0.11
N ALA A 8 -4.89 26.47 -0.18
CA ALA A 8 -3.56 26.44 -0.77
C ALA A 8 -2.62 25.46 -0.01
N ASP A 9 -2.66 25.49 1.33
CA ASP A 9 -1.89 24.57 2.17
C ASP A 9 -2.25 23.09 1.94
N ILE A 10 -3.54 22.78 1.81
CA ILE A 10 -3.98 21.40 1.52
C ILE A 10 -3.48 20.95 0.16
N LYS A 11 -3.58 21.80 -0.88
CA LYS A 11 -3.07 21.49 -2.22
C LYS A 11 -1.56 21.19 -2.19
N LEU A 12 -0.78 22.04 -1.53
CA LEU A 12 0.67 21.83 -1.37
C LEU A 12 0.98 20.52 -0.64
N LYS A 13 0.26 20.20 0.44
CA LYS A 13 0.43 18.93 1.17
C LYS A 13 0.11 17.72 0.29
N LEU A 14 -0.99 17.75 -0.45
CA LEU A 14 -1.39 16.66 -1.34
C LEU A 14 -0.33 16.38 -2.43
N GLN A 15 0.34 17.42 -2.94
CA GLN A 15 1.43 17.26 -3.92
C GLN A 15 2.65 16.52 -3.38
N THR A 16 2.87 16.51 -2.07
CA THR A 16 4.02 15.81 -1.46
C THR A 16 3.88 14.30 -1.49
N TYR A 17 2.64 13.79 -1.62
CA TYR A 17 2.36 12.37 -1.64
C TYR A 17 2.69 11.75 -3.00
N GLN A 18 3.31 10.58 -2.94
CA GLN A 18 3.74 9.83 -4.12
C GLN A 18 3.44 8.35 -3.95
N THR A 19 3.05 7.67 -5.02
CA THR A 19 3.02 6.22 -5.03
C THR A 19 4.45 5.63 -5.08
N ALA A 20 4.59 4.34 -4.74
CA ALA A 20 5.82 3.60 -4.93
C ALA A 20 5.55 2.14 -5.29
N TYR A 21 6.21 1.67 -6.35
CA TYR A 21 6.15 0.28 -6.83
C TYR A 21 7.19 -0.58 -6.12
N CYS A 22 6.96 -0.81 -4.85
CA CYS A 22 7.78 -1.61 -3.96
C CYS A 22 7.57 -3.14 -4.13
N GLY A 23 6.48 -3.56 -4.79
CA GLY A 23 6.13 -4.97 -4.97
C GLY A 23 6.03 -5.73 -3.64
N LEU A 24 5.55 -5.07 -2.59
CA LEU A 24 5.43 -5.61 -1.23
C LEU A 24 6.74 -6.16 -0.64
N LYS A 25 7.90 -5.64 -1.09
CA LYS A 25 9.22 -6.00 -0.55
C LYS A 25 9.51 -5.33 0.80
N HIS A 26 8.48 -4.97 1.56
CA HIS A 26 8.59 -4.13 2.76
C HIS A 26 9.20 -4.90 3.91
N GLU A 27 8.99 -6.21 3.85
CA GLU A 27 9.48 -7.23 4.75
C GLU A 27 9.76 -8.51 3.95
N ARG A 28 10.73 -9.29 4.41
CA ARG A 28 10.98 -10.66 3.91
C ARG A 28 11.05 -11.58 5.12
N VAL A 29 10.40 -12.74 5.03
CA VAL A 29 10.59 -13.84 5.98
C VAL A 29 11.95 -14.50 5.68
N VAL A 30 12.87 -14.46 6.65
CA VAL A 30 14.26 -14.91 6.44
C VAL A 30 14.58 -16.22 7.17
N GLU A 31 13.96 -16.47 8.32
CA GLU A 31 14.21 -17.68 9.11
C GLU A 31 12.92 -18.21 9.75
N LEU A 32 12.75 -19.53 9.71
CA LEU A 32 11.87 -20.27 10.61
C LEU A 32 12.71 -20.70 11.81
N ALA A 33 12.61 -19.99 12.92
CA ALA A 33 13.25 -20.40 14.16
C ALA A 33 12.25 -21.21 14.99
N SER A 34 12.70 -22.35 15.54
CA SER A 34 11.94 -23.14 16.51
C SER A 34 12.75 -23.34 17.80
N PRO A 35 12.90 -22.32 18.65
CA PRO A 35 13.33 -22.54 20.02
C PRO A 35 12.09 -22.89 20.85
N GLY A 36 11.93 -24.17 21.21
CA GLY A 36 10.91 -24.60 22.18
C GLY A 36 9.52 -24.95 21.64
N GLY A 37 9.38 -25.28 20.34
CA GLY A 37 8.14 -25.86 19.80
C GLY A 37 7.14 -24.87 19.19
N ALA A 38 7.42 -23.57 19.24
CA ALA A 38 6.68 -22.55 18.49
C ALA A 38 7.50 -22.07 17.30
N SER A 39 6.95 -22.22 16.08
CA SER A 39 7.58 -21.74 14.85
C SER A 39 7.41 -20.22 14.75
N PHE A 40 8.50 -19.47 14.88
CA PHE A 40 8.51 -18.02 14.68
C PHE A 40 9.19 -17.68 13.36
N ALA A 41 8.53 -16.86 12.53
CA ALA A 41 9.07 -16.33 11.29
C ALA A 41 9.73 -14.96 11.53
N LYS A 42 11.06 -14.87 11.37
CA LYS A 42 11.79 -13.59 11.49
C LYS A 42 11.63 -12.75 10.23
N ARG A 43 11.26 -11.46 10.38
CA ARG A 43 11.06 -10.51 9.28
C ARG A 43 12.11 -9.39 9.31
N TYR A 44 12.69 -9.05 8.17
CA TYR A 44 13.57 -7.88 8.02
C TYR A 44 12.89 -6.82 7.14
N GLY A 45 12.81 -5.58 7.64
CA GLY A 45 12.20 -4.47 6.91
C GLY A 45 13.16 -3.77 5.95
N PHE A 46 12.75 -3.53 4.70
CA PHE A 46 13.63 -2.97 3.64
C PHE A 46 13.35 -1.51 3.29
N CYS A 47 12.28 -0.92 3.80
CA CYS A 47 11.83 0.40 3.37
C CYS A 47 12.28 1.49 4.35
N ASP A 48 12.86 2.57 3.83
CA ASP A 48 13.27 3.72 4.62
C ASP A 48 12.06 4.38 5.32
N ARG A 49 12.16 4.54 6.64
CA ARG A 49 11.09 5.11 7.47
C ARG A 49 10.84 6.59 7.15
N LEU A 50 11.85 7.35 6.77
CA LEU A 50 11.72 8.79 6.54
C LEU A 50 10.90 9.11 5.28
N THR A 51 11.01 8.28 4.26
CA THR A 51 10.23 8.43 3.02
C THR A 51 8.82 7.87 3.11
N ARG A 52 8.57 6.88 3.98
CA ARG A 52 7.25 6.23 4.16
C ARG A 52 6.09 7.17 4.47
N LYS A 53 6.33 8.28 5.18
CA LYS A 53 5.27 9.25 5.57
C LYS A 53 4.60 9.96 4.39
N TYR A 54 5.21 9.90 3.20
CA TYR A 54 4.63 10.49 1.97
C TYR A 54 4.34 9.43 0.89
N ARG A 55 4.50 8.13 1.21
CA ARG A 55 4.29 7.05 0.26
C ARG A 55 2.89 6.46 0.39
N LEU A 56 2.12 6.58 -0.69
CA LEU A 56 0.81 5.96 -0.83
C LEU A 56 0.94 4.51 -1.27
N GLY A 57 -0.03 3.68 -0.87
CA GLY A 57 -0.10 2.27 -1.29
C GLY A 57 0.82 1.34 -0.51
N CYS A 58 1.27 1.77 0.67
CA CYS A 58 1.84 0.88 1.68
C CYS A 58 0.80 0.60 2.75
N ALA A 59 0.58 -0.67 3.08
CA ALA A 59 -0.40 -1.11 4.09
C ALA A 59 -0.12 -0.60 5.52
N HIS A 60 1.10 -0.10 5.78
CA HIS A 60 1.59 0.20 7.12
C HIS A 60 1.98 1.67 7.32
N THR A 61 1.43 2.58 6.50
CA THR A 61 1.73 4.01 6.61
C THR A 61 0.47 4.79 6.96
N THR A 62 0.59 5.73 7.89
CA THR A 62 -0.46 6.74 8.17
C THR A 62 -0.68 7.66 6.97
N ALA A 63 0.23 7.63 6.00
CA ALA A 63 0.18 8.41 4.78
C ALA A 63 -1.14 8.22 4.00
N ASN A 64 -1.68 6.98 3.94
CA ASN A 64 -2.94 6.72 3.25
C ASN A 64 -4.12 7.42 3.96
N GLU A 65 -4.21 7.27 5.28
CA GLU A 65 -5.26 7.89 6.11
C GLU A 65 -5.18 9.41 6.09
N GLU A 66 -3.97 9.97 6.23
CA GLU A 66 -3.72 11.40 6.17
C GLU A 66 -4.09 11.98 4.80
N PHE A 67 -3.77 11.25 3.72
CA PHE A 67 -4.15 11.62 2.37
C PHE A 67 -5.67 11.63 2.20
N CYS A 68 -6.38 10.54 2.54
CA CYS A 68 -7.85 10.48 2.46
C CYS A 68 -8.50 11.61 3.28
N ARG A 69 -8.00 11.89 4.48
CA ARG A 69 -8.51 12.99 5.33
C ARG A 69 -8.34 14.35 4.66
N LEU A 70 -7.20 14.60 4.01
CA LEU A 70 -6.96 15.83 3.26
C LEU A 70 -7.92 15.93 2.06
N VAL A 71 -8.13 14.83 1.33
CA VAL A 71 -9.09 14.78 0.20
C VAL A 71 -10.50 15.08 0.68
N LEU A 72 -10.99 14.40 1.73
CA LEU A 72 -12.32 14.62 2.29
C LEU A 72 -12.54 16.05 2.76
N SER A 73 -11.50 16.72 3.28
CA SER A 73 -11.60 18.12 3.70
C SER A 73 -11.90 19.11 2.55
N LEU A 74 -11.70 18.68 1.30
CA LEU A 74 -12.04 19.44 0.10
C LEU A 74 -13.51 19.27 -0.34
N GLY A 75 -14.24 18.29 0.23
CA GLY A 75 -15.54 17.84 -0.27
C GLY A 75 -16.61 18.92 -0.38
N GLU A 76 -16.64 19.91 0.53
CA GLU A 76 -17.60 21.03 0.44
C GLU A 76 -17.36 21.97 -0.74
N GLN A 77 -16.15 21.97 -1.32
CA GLN A 77 -15.75 22.93 -2.35
C GLN A 77 -15.68 22.33 -3.75
N MET A 78 -15.68 21.00 -3.84
CA MET A 78 -15.41 20.29 -5.08
C MET A 78 -16.38 19.11 -5.24
N PRO A 79 -17.41 19.28 -6.08
CA PRO A 79 -18.30 18.18 -6.44
C PRO A 79 -17.49 16.99 -6.98
N GLY A 80 -17.83 15.78 -6.54
CA GLY A 80 -17.16 14.53 -6.98
C GLY A 80 -15.93 14.12 -6.17
N ILE A 81 -15.40 14.98 -5.29
CA ILE A 81 -14.26 14.61 -4.42
C ILE A 81 -14.60 13.47 -3.46
N GLN A 82 -15.84 13.40 -2.99
CA GLN A 82 -16.29 12.32 -2.11
C GLN A 82 -16.12 10.95 -2.77
N ALA A 83 -16.50 10.81 -4.04
CA ALA A 83 -16.34 9.57 -4.79
C ALA A 83 -14.87 9.20 -4.96
N ILE A 84 -13.99 10.17 -5.28
CA ILE A 84 -12.54 9.94 -5.37
C ILE A 84 -11.98 9.46 -4.02
N ALA A 85 -12.43 10.05 -2.91
CA ALA A 85 -11.99 9.65 -1.58
C ALA A 85 -12.42 8.21 -1.24
N GLU A 86 -13.65 7.83 -1.58
CA GLU A 86 -14.18 6.48 -1.40
C GLU A 86 -13.42 5.46 -2.25
N ASP A 87 -13.16 5.75 -3.53
CA ASP A 87 -12.38 4.89 -4.41
C ASP A 87 -10.93 4.69 -3.89
N LEU A 88 -10.31 5.76 -3.37
CA LEU A 88 -8.98 5.68 -2.76
C LEU A 88 -8.97 4.81 -1.50
N ASP A 89 -9.96 4.97 -0.61
CA ASP A 89 -10.08 4.19 0.62
C ASP A 89 -10.29 2.69 0.33
N GLU A 90 -11.10 2.37 -0.68
CA GLU A 90 -11.28 1.00 -1.16
C GLU A 90 -9.95 0.42 -1.69
N LEU A 91 -9.24 1.16 -2.54
CA LEU A 91 -7.94 0.72 -3.06
C LEU A 91 -6.90 0.51 -1.95
N PHE A 92 -6.86 1.38 -0.95
CA PHE A 92 -5.97 1.22 0.20
C PHE A 92 -6.33 -0.01 1.04
N SER A 93 -7.62 -0.31 1.20
CA SER A 93 -8.10 -1.53 1.84
C SER A 93 -7.64 -2.78 1.08
N TYR A 94 -7.72 -2.77 -0.26
CA TYR A 94 -7.20 -3.87 -1.07
C TYR A 94 -5.67 -4.01 -0.99
N VAL A 95 -4.93 -2.90 -0.90
CA VAL A 95 -3.47 -2.95 -0.67
C VAL A 95 -3.17 -3.67 0.64
N TYR A 96 -3.90 -3.37 1.72
CA TYR A 96 -3.74 -4.03 3.02
C TYR A 96 -4.03 -5.53 2.95
N ILE A 97 -5.14 -5.91 2.30
CA ILE A 97 -5.51 -7.33 2.09
C ILE A 97 -4.42 -8.07 1.30
N THR A 98 -3.89 -7.45 0.25
CA THR A 98 -2.85 -8.03 -0.61
C THR A 98 -1.54 -8.23 0.14
N ASP A 99 -1.17 -7.32 1.05
CA ASP A 99 0.00 -7.46 1.92
C ASP A 99 -0.13 -8.63 2.90
N ILE A 100 -1.29 -8.80 3.54
CA ILE A 100 -1.59 -9.96 4.39
C ILE A 100 -1.50 -11.26 3.58
N ALA A 101 -2.12 -11.29 2.40
CA ALA A 101 -2.14 -12.46 1.54
C ALA A 101 -0.71 -12.89 1.15
N LYS A 102 0.15 -11.93 0.75
CA LYS A 102 1.56 -12.21 0.47
C LYS A 102 2.26 -12.78 1.70
N GLY A 103 2.09 -12.16 2.88
CA GLY A 103 2.72 -12.63 4.11
C GLY A 103 2.29 -14.05 4.49
N SER A 104 1.05 -14.44 4.19
CA SER A 104 0.57 -15.82 4.38
C SER A 104 1.25 -16.80 3.41
N LEU A 105 1.32 -16.45 2.12
CA LEU A 105 1.97 -17.26 1.09
C LEU A 105 3.47 -17.42 1.33
N GLU A 106 4.16 -16.38 1.81
CA GLU A 106 5.58 -16.44 2.17
C GLU A 106 5.83 -17.44 3.32
N LYS A 107 4.91 -17.53 4.29
CA LYS A 107 4.99 -18.57 5.34
C LYS A 107 4.78 -19.95 4.76
N GLN A 108 3.78 -20.14 3.89
CA GLN A 108 3.53 -21.43 3.24
C GLN A 108 4.74 -21.87 2.41
N LEU A 109 5.35 -20.95 1.65
CA LEU A 109 6.58 -21.20 0.91
C LEU A 109 7.73 -21.63 1.85
N ALA A 110 7.90 -20.96 2.99
CA ALA A 110 8.92 -21.33 3.97
C ALA A 110 8.71 -22.75 4.52
N PHE A 111 7.47 -23.15 4.82
CA PHE A 111 7.15 -24.52 5.24
C PHE A 111 7.41 -25.55 4.13
N ALA A 112 7.01 -25.25 2.89
CA ALA A 112 7.22 -26.12 1.74
C ALA A 112 8.72 -26.34 1.45
N LEU A 113 9.53 -25.28 1.57
CA LEU A 113 10.99 -25.34 1.48
C LEU A 113 11.60 -26.25 2.57
N ALA A 114 11.15 -26.09 3.82
CA ALA A 114 11.63 -26.93 4.92
C ALA A 114 11.26 -28.42 4.73
N ALA A 115 10.13 -28.71 4.09
CA ALA A 115 9.66 -30.05 3.79
C ALA A 115 10.20 -30.63 2.47
N ASN A 116 11.00 -29.87 1.70
CA ASN A 116 11.43 -30.23 0.33
C ASN A 116 10.27 -30.64 -0.59
N ASN A 117 9.13 -29.95 -0.50
CA ASN A 117 7.95 -30.26 -1.30
C ASN A 117 7.89 -29.36 -2.56
N GLU A 118 8.48 -29.84 -3.66
CA GLU A 118 8.63 -29.08 -4.91
C GLU A 118 7.31 -28.59 -5.54
N GLN A 119 6.24 -29.38 -5.41
CA GLN A 119 4.92 -28.98 -5.91
C GLN A 119 4.42 -27.73 -5.17
N PHE A 120 4.39 -27.78 -3.84
CA PHE A 120 3.94 -26.65 -3.03
C PHE A 120 4.88 -25.44 -3.13
N ILE A 121 6.18 -25.66 -3.30
CA ILE A 121 7.14 -24.56 -3.57
C ILE A 121 6.74 -23.83 -4.86
N THR A 122 6.43 -24.57 -5.91
CA THR A 122 6.04 -24.01 -7.22
C THR A 122 4.73 -23.26 -7.13
N GLU A 123 3.71 -23.85 -6.51
CA GLU A 123 2.39 -23.24 -6.31
C GLU A 123 2.48 -21.95 -5.49
N ALA A 124 3.20 -21.97 -4.36
CA ALA A 124 3.35 -20.80 -3.50
C ALA A 124 4.10 -19.66 -4.21
N ARG A 125 5.14 -19.96 -4.99
CA ARG A 125 5.86 -18.95 -5.80
C ARG A 125 4.96 -18.32 -6.86
N ALA A 126 4.16 -19.13 -7.55
CA ALA A 126 3.23 -18.64 -8.55
C ALA A 126 2.17 -17.72 -7.92
N ALA A 127 1.59 -18.12 -6.78
CA ALA A 127 0.63 -17.31 -6.04
C ALA A 127 1.24 -15.98 -5.55
N ILE A 128 2.47 -16.00 -5.02
CA ILE A 128 3.18 -14.77 -4.61
C ILE A 128 3.35 -13.83 -5.81
N ALA A 129 3.73 -14.36 -6.98
CA ALA A 129 3.89 -13.54 -8.18
C ALA A 129 2.56 -12.89 -8.62
N GLN A 130 1.45 -13.61 -8.54
CA GLN A 130 0.11 -13.08 -8.82
C GLN A 130 -0.28 -11.97 -7.85
N VAL A 131 -0.03 -12.17 -6.55
CA VAL A 131 -0.30 -11.17 -5.51
C VAL A 131 0.54 -9.90 -5.71
N ILE A 132 1.81 -10.03 -6.10
CA ILE A 132 2.66 -8.88 -6.44
C ILE A 132 2.14 -8.15 -7.68
N ALA A 133 1.69 -8.87 -8.71
CA ALA A 133 1.10 -8.27 -9.91
C ALA A 133 -0.20 -7.50 -9.57
N ALA A 134 -1.07 -8.09 -8.74
CA ALA A 134 -2.28 -7.42 -8.25
C ALA A 134 -1.94 -6.15 -7.44
N HIS A 135 -0.95 -6.22 -6.53
CA HIS A 135 -0.48 -5.04 -5.80
C HIS A 135 0.00 -3.93 -6.73
N ASN A 136 0.83 -4.25 -7.73
CA ASN A 136 1.31 -3.25 -8.69
C ASN A 136 0.16 -2.59 -9.46
N GLN A 137 -0.89 -3.35 -9.80
CA GLN A 137 -2.08 -2.78 -10.43
C GLN A 137 -2.85 -1.85 -9.49
N LEU A 138 -2.98 -2.19 -8.21
CA LEU A 138 -3.57 -1.29 -7.20
C LEU A 138 -2.77 0.01 -7.08
N ILE A 139 -1.44 -0.06 -7.03
CA ILE A 139 -0.57 1.13 -6.98
C ILE A 139 -0.79 2.02 -8.21
N LYS A 140 -0.92 1.41 -9.39
CA LYS A 140 -1.21 2.15 -10.63
C LYS A 140 -2.56 2.87 -10.54
N ASN A 141 -3.61 2.20 -10.09
CA ASN A 141 -4.94 2.80 -9.94
C ASN A 141 -4.92 3.96 -8.92
N ILE A 142 -4.19 3.81 -7.81
CA ILE A 142 -4.00 4.88 -6.81
C ILE A 142 -3.29 6.09 -7.46
N GLU A 143 -2.26 5.86 -8.26
CA GLU A 143 -1.54 6.92 -8.95
C GLU A 143 -2.44 7.65 -9.96
N GLU A 144 -3.28 6.91 -10.70
CA GLU A 144 -4.24 7.49 -11.65
C GLU A 144 -5.25 8.40 -10.93
N LEU A 145 -5.85 7.95 -9.83
CA LEU A 145 -6.75 8.78 -9.02
C LEU A 145 -6.05 10.00 -8.41
N ARG A 146 -4.81 9.82 -7.92
CA ARG A 146 -3.99 10.92 -7.42
C ARG A 146 -3.77 11.98 -8.50
N LEU A 147 -3.43 11.57 -9.72
CA LEU A 147 -3.22 12.48 -10.84
C LEU A 147 -4.51 13.19 -11.27
N GLN A 148 -5.64 12.48 -11.32
CA GLN A 148 -6.96 13.08 -11.59
C GLN A 148 -7.32 14.14 -10.55
N LEU A 149 -7.11 13.84 -9.26
CA LEU A 149 -7.29 14.78 -8.17
C LEU A 149 -6.39 16.02 -8.34
N MET A 150 -5.11 15.83 -8.66
CA MET A 150 -4.18 16.94 -8.86
C MET A 150 -4.59 17.83 -10.05
N ALA A 151 -5.04 17.24 -11.15
CA ALA A 151 -5.53 17.97 -12.31
C ALA A 151 -6.78 18.80 -11.99
N ALA A 152 -7.71 18.24 -11.20
CA ALA A 152 -8.91 18.94 -10.76
C ALA A 152 -8.59 20.11 -9.80
N LEU A 153 -7.55 19.97 -8.97
CA LEU A 153 -7.16 20.99 -7.99
C LEU A 153 -6.35 22.14 -8.57
N MET A 154 -5.69 21.92 -9.71
CA MET A 154 -4.75 22.85 -10.32
C MET A 154 -5.00 22.94 -11.83
N PRO A 155 -6.17 23.49 -12.24
CA PRO A 155 -6.37 23.82 -13.64
C PRO A 155 -5.32 24.86 -14.04
N GLY A 156 -4.61 24.59 -15.14
CA GLY A 156 -3.63 25.52 -15.72
C GLY A 156 -4.26 26.79 -16.24
#